data_AF-A0A9X1BP36-F1
#
_entry.id   AF-A0A9X1BP36-F1
#
_cell.length_a   1.000
_cell.length_b   1.000
_cell.length_c   1.000
_cell.angle_alpha   90.00
_cell.angle_beta   90.00
_cell.angle_gamma   90.00
#
_symmetry.space_group_name_H-M   'P 1'
#
loop_
_entity.id
_entity.type
_entity.pdbx_description
1 polymer ?
#
loop_
_entity_poly.entity_id
_entity_poly.type
_entity_poly.pdbx_seq_one_letter_code
_entity_poly.pdbx_strand_id
1 'polypeptide(L)'
;MADTGKSNPRPVKGEVKPKAPNQVRLLNIIRKPPPQPVSKGMQRKIAEEEKKFRQRLPDEDKEKDDLESESDDLPPITGVMGRRLQREVEKFEKRQVQDLESEGSEDDSKDDDVPLRPPPRPRTPAPRVPPPTNKSSLKQDFSLTNLEQLKKNVDRGGLKGVGDFGKIIDLAKKVHDKKVDTPAKELLMVDALVKNTKAYLDKRPDPTDGTPRVYKDAIEKRKIEGAKALLRQAQVRQQDLLNAKYGPDLDSPDKSVREKATLEHALAMGQNFGAKRPSGGTSDVILLQDVEGKVAYAFKSISGESDQTGMPKGSGAVREVMASVVSETIREQTGLDFGFPRVNMATINDGKGALVEGLKGEVLDGEALMKKMQDDAITPEDYQRIKQEFGVKASQVPPKQLQKALLCNLAMAQFDIKWENLMLDDSSGQTMVRPFDAGAAFPPEDVVKTQVIKRKAQPGATLLMNPGTGGLLPSSQAPLDKELVDQFLSINVDAMEAAMAKERRRLAKEHGLSPDLLVDDDAQRGIDSIRIIQDLLRRNPTQTMEEFVKAYAARLPELVS
;
A
#
# COMPACT_ATOMS: atom_id res chain seq x y z
N MET A 1 21.80 59.71 52.83
CA MET A 1 23.14 59.23 52.48
C MET A 1 23.06 57.72 52.32
N ALA A 2 23.00 57.23 51.08
CA ALA A 2 23.06 55.80 50.78
C ALA A 2 23.61 55.64 49.37
N ASP A 3 24.66 54.84 49.30
CA ASP A 3 25.63 54.65 48.23
C ASP A 3 25.11 53.62 47.20
N THR A 4 25.10 53.98 45.92
CA THR A 4 24.65 53.09 44.83
C THR A 4 25.85 52.38 44.21
N GLY A 5 26.22 51.23 44.76
CA GLY A 5 27.18 50.30 44.15
C GLY A 5 26.57 49.54 42.97
N LYS A 6 27.00 49.87 41.75
CA LYS A 6 26.72 49.10 40.53
C LYS A 6 27.73 47.97 40.38
N SER A 7 27.28 46.71 40.42
CA SER A 7 28.06 45.54 40.01
C SER A 7 27.62 45.04 38.63
N ASN A 8 28.55 45.02 37.67
CA ASN A 8 28.34 44.40 36.35
C ASN A 8 28.36 42.87 36.44
N PRO A 9 27.46 42.14 35.74
CA PRO A 9 27.54 40.69 35.65
C PRO A 9 28.61 40.25 34.63
N ARG A 10 29.41 39.24 35.00
CA ARG A 10 30.37 38.58 34.11
C ARG A 10 29.64 37.66 33.11
N PRO A 11 30.12 37.56 31.85
CA PRO A 11 29.53 36.66 30.86
C PRO A 11 29.93 35.21 31.15
N VAL A 12 28.92 34.33 31.23
CA VAL A 12 29.11 32.87 31.28
C VAL A 12 29.43 32.41 29.85
N LYS A 13 30.68 32.03 29.61
CA LYS A 13 31.09 31.30 28.41
C LYS A 13 30.76 29.82 28.59
N GLY A 14 30.00 29.24 27.66
CA GLY A 14 29.96 27.78 27.47
C GLY A 14 28.62 27.17 27.08
N GLU A 15 27.97 27.65 26.02
CA GLU A 15 26.91 26.86 25.37
C GLU A 15 27.54 25.70 24.61
N VAL A 16 27.40 24.49 25.14
CA VAL A 16 27.68 23.24 24.44
C VAL A 16 26.55 23.01 23.44
N LYS A 17 26.82 23.28 22.15
CA LYS A 17 25.90 22.91 21.07
C LYS A 17 25.65 21.38 21.11
N PRO A 18 24.39 20.91 21.11
CA PRO A 18 24.11 19.49 21.02
C PRO A 18 24.65 18.95 19.69
N LYS A 19 25.49 17.91 19.76
CA LYS A 19 25.92 17.15 18.58
C LYS A 19 24.67 16.55 17.93
N ALA A 20 24.49 16.82 16.64
CA ALA A 20 23.46 16.19 15.82
C ALA A 20 23.58 14.65 15.93
N PRO A 21 22.46 13.92 16.04
CA PRO A 21 22.48 12.47 16.08
C PRO A 21 23.08 11.91 14.78
N ASN A 22 23.95 10.90 14.91
CA ASN A 22 24.56 10.17 13.79
C ASN A 22 23.46 9.63 12.86
N GLN A 23 23.28 10.26 11.70
CA GLN A 23 22.42 9.73 10.64
C GLN A 23 23.07 8.48 10.04
N VAL A 24 22.42 7.33 10.24
CA VAL A 24 22.80 6.06 9.61
C VAL A 24 22.42 6.14 8.14
N ARG A 25 23.40 6.29 7.26
CA ARG A 25 23.23 6.21 5.80
C ARG A 25 23.02 4.74 5.38
N LEU A 26 21.86 4.36 4.81
CA LEU A 26 21.65 3.03 4.19
C LEU A 26 22.35 2.92 2.82
N LEU A 27 23.57 3.44 2.69
CA LEU A 27 24.16 3.83 1.40
C LEU A 27 24.52 2.70 0.42
N ASN A 28 24.32 1.43 0.73
CA ASN A 28 24.88 0.33 -0.07
C ASN A 28 23.88 -0.69 -0.63
N ILE A 29 22.57 -0.55 -0.45
CA ILE A 29 21.63 -1.63 -0.83
C ILE A 29 21.12 -1.50 -2.29
N ILE A 30 21.07 -0.30 -2.89
CA ILE A 30 20.49 -0.12 -4.23
C ILE A 30 21.21 0.99 -5.04
N ARG A 31 22.52 0.89 -5.27
CA ARG A 31 23.16 1.68 -6.33
C ARG A 31 23.22 0.83 -7.61
N LYS A 32 22.33 1.10 -8.58
CA LYS A 32 22.57 0.62 -9.95
C LYS A 32 23.83 1.28 -10.48
N PRO A 33 24.70 0.56 -11.22
CA PRO A 33 25.73 1.23 -12.02
C PRO A 33 25.04 2.20 -13.01
N PRO A 34 25.67 3.33 -13.36
CA PRO A 34 25.11 4.23 -14.36
C PRO A 34 24.83 3.46 -15.66
N PRO A 35 23.74 3.78 -16.39
CA PRO A 35 23.44 3.14 -17.66
C PRO A 35 24.65 3.30 -18.58
N GLN A 36 25.16 2.17 -19.09
CA GLN A 36 26.24 2.23 -20.07
C GLN A 36 25.72 2.92 -21.34
N PRO A 37 26.51 3.79 -21.98
CA PRO A 37 26.11 4.45 -23.21
C PRO A 37 25.80 3.38 -24.26
N VAL A 38 24.60 3.48 -24.84
CA VAL A 38 24.15 2.59 -25.91
C VAL A 38 25.13 2.70 -27.08
N SER A 39 25.61 1.57 -27.60
CA SER A 39 26.60 1.58 -28.67
C SER A 39 26.08 2.31 -29.91
N LYS A 40 26.95 2.98 -30.66
CA LYS A 40 26.60 3.67 -31.92
C LYS A 40 25.86 2.75 -32.90
N GLY A 41 26.13 1.44 -32.87
CA GLY A 41 25.43 0.45 -33.69
C GLY A 41 23.97 0.23 -33.27
N MET A 42 23.69 0.28 -31.96
CA MET A 42 22.33 0.13 -31.44
C MET A 42 21.49 1.39 -31.64
N GLN A 43 22.10 2.57 -31.55
CA GLN A 43 21.45 3.84 -31.92
C GLN A 43 21.04 3.88 -33.40
N ARG A 44 21.87 3.36 -34.30
CA ARG A 44 21.53 3.23 -35.74
C ARG A 44 20.37 2.27 -35.97
N LYS A 45 20.33 1.13 -35.28
CA LYS A 45 19.21 0.18 -35.37
C LYS A 45 17.89 0.77 -34.89
N ILE A 46 17.91 1.53 -33.79
CA ILE A 46 16.72 2.21 -33.27
C ILE A 46 16.21 3.24 -34.30
N ALA A 47 17.09 4.04 -34.88
CA ALA A 47 16.73 5.03 -35.91
C ALA A 47 16.19 4.38 -37.20
N GLU A 48 16.73 3.23 -37.61
CA GLU A 48 16.21 2.47 -38.76
C GLU A 48 14.83 1.85 -38.50
N GLU A 49 14.59 1.34 -37.30
CA GLU A 49 13.29 0.81 -36.88
C GLU A 49 12.23 1.91 -36.79
N GLU A 50 12.54 3.08 -36.20
CA GLU A 50 11.64 4.25 -36.20
C GLU A 50 11.31 4.70 -37.63
N LYS A 51 12.29 4.70 -38.53
CA LYS A 51 12.06 5.06 -39.93
C LYS A 51 11.12 4.07 -40.64
N LYS A 52 11.29 2.77 -40.40
CA LYS A 52 10.39 1.73 -40.93
C LYS A 52 8.98 1.84 -40.33
N PHE A 53 8.87 2.18 -39.05
CA PHE A 53 7.60 2.36 -38.38
C PHE A 53 6.82 3.54 -38.97
N ARG A 54 7.47 4.70 -39.16
CA ARG A 54 6.84 5.87 -39.80
C ARG A 54 6.40 5.62 -41.24
N GLN A 55 7.06 4.73 -41.97
CA GLN A 55 6.68 4.35 -43.33
C GLN A 55 5.50 3.36 -43.40
N ARG A 56 5.07 2.81 -42.25
CA ARG A 56 3.96 1.84 -42.16
C ARG A 56 2.68 2.45 -41.60
N LEU A 57 2.71 3.71 -41.17
CA LEU A 57 1.50 4.42 -40.77
C LEU A 57 0.75 4.85 -42.04
N PRO A 58 -0.52 4.48 -42.22
CA PRO A 58 -1.34 5.00 -43.31
C PRO A 58 -1.55 6.50 -43.15
N ASP A 59 -1.67 7.22 -44.27
CA ASP A 59 -1.96 8.66 -44.30
C ASP A 59 -3.31 8.93 -43.61
N GLU A 60 -3.27 9.52 -42.41
CA GLU A 60 -4.44 9.80 -41.56
C GLU A 60 -5.48 10.75 -42.20
N ASP A 61 -5.14 11.38 -43.33
CA ASP A 61 -6.01 12.33 -44.04
C ASP A 61 -6.93 11.70 -45.10
N LYS A 62 -6.90 10.37 -45.30
CA LYS A 62 -7.80 9.69 -46.28
C LYS A 62 -8.91 8.83 -45.68
N GLU A 63 -8.91 8.56 -44.37
CA GLU A 63 -9.85 7.62 -43.75
C GLU A 63 -11.12 8.26 -43.18
N LYS A 64 -11.32 9.57 -43.36
CA LYS A 64 -12.51 10.28 -42.83
C LYS A 64 -13.72 10.30 -43.76
N ASP A 65 -13.57 9.98 -45.04
CA ASP A 65 -14.68 10.09 -46.01
C ASP A 65 -15.37 8.73 -46.31
N ASP A 66 -14.81 7.59 -45.88
CA ASP A 66 -15.33 6.25 -46.22
C ASP A 66 -16.06 5.54 -45.05
N LEU A 67 -16.19 6.15 -43.87
CA LEU A 67 -16.75 5.51 -42.66
C LEU A 67 -18.21 5.87 -42.33
N GLU A 68 -18.92 6.61 -43.18
CA GLU A 68 -20.33 6.99 -42.94
C GLU A 68 -21.39 6.21 -43.77
N SER A 69 -21.06 5.09 -44.44
CA SER A 69 -22.06 4.39 -45.27
C SER A 69 -22.27 2.88 -45.07
N GLU A 70 -21.75 2.23 -44.02
CA GLU A 70 -22.04 0.81 -43.79
C GLU A 70 -22.35 0.51 -42.31
N SER A 71 -23.63 0.65 -41.93
CA SER A 71 -24.12 0.24 -40.61
C SER A 71 -25.45 -0.51 -40.64
N ASP A 72 -25.71 -1.28 -41.68
CA ASP A 72 -26.84 -2.22 -41.72
C ASP A 72 -26.40 -3.47 -42.51
N ASP A 73 -26.07 -4.55 -41.79
CA ASP A 73 -26.01 -5.97 -42.21
C ASP A 73 -24.78 -6.70 -41.64
N LEU A 74 -24.84 -7.08 -40.36
CA LEU A 74 -23.99 -8.16 -39.82
C LEU A 74 -24.80 -9.47 -39.79
N PRO A 75 -24.30 -10.56 -40.41
CA PRO A 75 -25.01 -11.82 -40.45
C PRO A 75 -24.97 -12.54 -39.08
N PRO A 76 -26.00 -13.35 -38.75
CA PRO A 76 -26.08 -14.04 -37.47
C PRO A 76 -25.00 -15.12 -37.33
N ILE A 77 -24.46 -15.26 -36.12
CA ILE A 77 -23.47 -16.27 -35.73
C ILE A 77 -24.11 -17.67 -35.82
N THR A 78 -24.05 -18.27 -37.01
CA THR A 78 -24.58 -19.60 -37.29
C THR A 78 -23.48 -20.65 -37.18
N GLY A 79 -23.03 -20.89 -35.95
CA GLY A 79 -22.03 -21.91 -35.64
C GLY A 79 -22.47 -22.85 -34.52
N VAL A 80 -21.96 -24.09 -34.54
CA VAL A 80 -22.18 -25.10 -33.48
C VAL A 80 -21.74 -24.57 -32.10
N MET A 81 -20.73 -23.71 -32.07
CA MET A 81 -20.30 -22.99 -30.86
C MET A 81 -21.33 -21.95 -30.37
N GLY A 82 -21.94 -21.17 -31.26
CA GLY A 82 -22.97 -20.18 -30.89
C GLY A 82 -24.20 -20.82 -30.26
N ARG A 83 -24.67 -21.94 -30.84
CA ARG A 83 -25.78 -22.74 -30.28
C ARG A 83 -25.45 -23.40 -28.95
N ARG A 84 -24.17 -23.69 -28.68
CA ARG A 84 -23.71 -24.24 -27.39
C ARG A 84 -23.67 -23.15 -26.31
N LEU A 85 -23.17 -21.96 -26.63
CA LEU A 85 -23.14 -20.83 -25.70
C LEU A 85 -24.57 -20.40 -25.31
N GLN A 86 -25.47 -20.31 -26.29
CA GLN A 86 -26.84 -19.87 -26.03
C GLN A 86 -27.62 -20.85 -25.14
N ARG A 87 -27.38 -22.16 -25.28
CA ARG A 87 -27.96 -23.19 -24.39
C ARG A 87 -27.40 -23.16 -22.96
N GLU A 88 -26.15 -22.74 -22.78
CA GLU A 88 -25.56 -22.61 -21.44
C GLU A 88 -26.08 -21.35 -20.73
N VAL A 89 -26.31 -20.26 -21.46
CA VAL A 89 -26.96 -19.04 -20.95
C VAL A 89 -28.40 -19.33 -20.52
N GLU A 90 -29.20 -19.98 -21.36
CA GLU A 90 -30.59 -20.35 -21.02
C GLU A 90 -30.68 -21.30 -19.80
N LYS A 91 -29.69 -22.19 -19.62
CA LYS A 91 -29.61 -23.07 -18.43
C LYS A 91 -29.27 -22.29 -17.17
N PHE A 92 -28.43 -21.27 -17.27
CA PHE A 92 -28.05 -20.42 -16.15
C PHE A 92 -29.22 -19.55 -15.68
N GLU A 93 -29.94 -18.92 -16.62
CA GLU A 93 -31.12 -18.11 -16.32
C GLU A 93 -32.24 -18.92 -15.67
N LYS A 94 -32.50 -20.15 -16.14
CA LYS A 94 -33.50 -21.04 -15.53
C LYS A 94 -33.18 -21.45 -14.10
N ARG A 95 -31.89 -21.55 -13.73
CA ARG A 95 -31.49 -21.87 -12.35
C ARG A 95 -31.73 -20.69 -11.41
N GLN A 96 -31.44 -19.46 -11.87
CA GLN A 96 -31.66 -18.28 -11.03
C GLN A 96 -33.14 -18.01 -10.75
N VAL A 97 -34.03 -18.29 -11.71
CA VAL A 97 -35.48 -18.13 -11.49
C VAL A 97 -36.02 -19.18 -10.51
N GLN A 98 -35.51 -20.41 -10.54
CA GLN A 98 -35.92 -21.46 -9.61
C GLN A 98 -35.48 -21.22 -8.17
N ASP A 99 -34.31 -20.60 -7.96
CA ASP A 99 -33.82 -20.29 -6.61
C ASP A 99 -34.62 -19.13 -5.99
N LEU A 100 -35.06 -18.15 -6.79
CA LEU A 100 -35.86 -16.99 -6.34
C LEU A 100 -37.33 -17.33 -6.02
N GLU A 101 -37.90 -18.38 -6.62
CA GLU A 101 -39.27 -18.82 -6.32
C GLU A 101 -39.38 -19.69 -5.05
N SER A 102 -38.24 -20.09 -4.46
CA SER A 102 -38.21 -20.96 -3.26
C SER A 102 -38.15 -20.21 -1.92
N GLU A 103 -38.00 -18.88 -1.94
CA GLU A 103 -37.96 -18.03 -0.74
C GLU A 103 -39.18 -17.11 -0.68
N GLY A 104 -40.35 -17.71 -0.50
CA GLY A 104 -41.59 -17.01 -0.19
C GLY A 104 -41.94 -17.09 1.30
N SER A 105 -42.39 -15.96 1.82
CA SER A 105 -43.27 -15.75 2.98
C SER A 105 -42.72 -16.00 4.39
N GLU A 106 -42.49 -14.91 5.12
CA GLU A 106 -42.97 -14.77 6.50
C GLU A 106 -43.32 -13.30 6.79
N ASP A 107 -44.56 -13.14 7.22
CA ASP A 107 -45.29 -11.92 7.55
C ASP A 107 -45.15 -11.69 9.06
N ASP A 108 -44.74 -10.50 9.50
CA ASP A 108 -45.01 -10.05 10.87
C ASP A 108 -44.88 -8.53 10.98
N SER A 109 -46.04 -7.89 11.11
CA SER A 109 -46.22 -6.47 11.38
C SER A 109 -46.56 -6.27 12.86
N LYS A 110 -45.66 -5.63 13.61
CA LYS A 110 -45.99 -4.95 14.88
C LYS A 110 -45.16 -3.67 15.03
N ASP A 111 -45.87 -2.55 14.96
CA ASP A 111 -45.42 -1.22 15.33
C ASP A 111 -45.26 -1.12 16.86
N ASP A 112 -44.09 -0.70 17.32
CA ASP A 112 -43.89 -0.20 18.69
C ASP A 112 -43.08 1.10 18.66
N ASP A 113 -43.61 2.11 19.37
CA ASP A 113 -43.03 3.42 19.64
C ASP A 113 -41.63 3.31 20.29
N VAL A 114 -40.61 3.87 19.64
CA VAL A 114 -39.24 3.95 20.18
C VAL A 114 -38.91 5.38 20.62
N PRO A 115 -38.54 5.61 21.89
CA PRO A 115 -38.17 6.94 22.37
C PRO A 115 -36.82 7.39 21.82
N LEU A 116 -36.71 8.69 21.54
CA LEU A 116 -35.52 9.39 21.05
C LEU A 116 -34.26 9.04 21.87
N ARG A 117 -33.30 8.36 21.23
CA ARG A 117 -31.99 8.06 21.82
C ARG A 117 -31.12 9.34 21.86
N PRO A 118 -30.35 9.56 22.93
CA PRO A 118 -29.32 10.59 22.97
C PRO A 118 -28.21 10.30 21.94
N PRO A 119 -27.46 11.33 21.50
CA PRO A 119 -26.43 11.18 20.48
C PRO A 119 -25.36 10.15 20.90
N PRO A 120 -24.87 9.33 19.97
CA PRO A 120 -23.88 8.30 20.28
C PRO A 120 -22.58 8.96 20.78
N ARG A 121 -22.06 8.46 21.90
CA ARG A 121 -20.72 8.81 22.38
C ARG A 121 -19.69 8.42 21.30
N PRO A 122 -18.63 9.22 21.10
CA PRO A 122 -17.56 8.86 20.17
C PRO A 122 -17.03 7.46 20.53
N ARG A 123 -17.09 6.54 19.56
CA ARG A 123 -16.59 5.18 19.72
C ARG A 123 -15.09 5.26 19.94
N THR A 124 -14.61 4.71 21.07
CA THR A 124 -13.19 4.39 21.25
C THR A 124 -12.71 3.57 20.04
N PRO A 125 -11.55 3.89 19.44
CA PRO A 125 -11.02 3.11 18.32
C PRO A 125 -10.95 1.63 18.71
N ALA A 126 -11.28 0.76 17.75
CA ALA A 126 -11.24 -0.68 17.97
C ALA A 126 -9.86 -1.08 18.53
N PRO A 127 -9.80 -1.84 19.65
CA PRO A 127 -8.52 -2.26 20.20
C PRO A 127 -7.80 -3.12 19.15
N ARG A 128 -6.65 -2.65 18.66
CA ARG A 128 -5.79 -3.47 17.81
C ARG A 128 -5.31 -4.66 18.62
N VAL A 129 -5.21 -5.79 17.93
CA VAL A 129 -4.79 -7.10 18.45
C VAL A 129 -3.68 -6.92 19.49
N PRO A 130 -3.85 -7.40 20.74
CA PRO A 130 -2.82 -7.28 21.77
C PRO A 130 -1.52 -7.92 21.25
N PRO A 131 -0.34 -7.38 21.63
CA PRO A 131 0.93 -7.98 21.24
C PRO A 131 0.92 -9.46 21.63
N PRO A 132 1.41 -10.37 20.76
CA PRO A 132 1.39 -11.79 21.03
C PRO A 132 2.00 -12.08 22.41
N THR A 133 1.31 -12.89 23.20
CA THR A 133 1.77 -13.25 24.54
C THR A 133 3.10 -14.00 24.46
N ASN A 134 3.98 -13.64 25.39
CA ASN A 134 5.43 -13.87 25.44
C ASN A 134 5.84 -15.36 25.63
N LYS A 135 5.28 -16.30 24.86
CA LYS A 135 5.70 -17.70 24.84
C LYS A 135 6.77 -17.87 23.76
N SER A 136 8.02 -18.03 24.19
CA SER A 136 9.18 -18.37 23.36
C SER A 136 8.83 -19.56 22.43
N SER A 137 8.51 -19.27 21.17
CA SER A 137 8.09 -20.24 20.15
C SER A 137 9.27 -20.90 19.43
N LEU A 138 10.34 -21.22 20.17
CA LEU A 138 11.35 -22.18 19.73
C LEU A 138 10.63 -23.53 19.56
N LYS A 139 10.23 -23.89 18.34
CA LYS A 139 9.62 -25.21 18.04
C LYS A 139 10.45 -26.33 18.68
N GLN A 140 9.78 -27.38 19.17
CA GLN A 140 10.39 -28.50 19.94
C GLN A 140 11.65 -29.09 19.28
N ASP A 141 11.72 -29.15 17.96
CA ASP A 141 12.88 -29.71 17.21
C ASP A 141 14.14 -28.82 17.26
N PHE A 142 14.01 -27.54 17.60
CA PHE A 142 15.12 -26.58 17.68
C PHE A 142 15.11 -25.81 19.00
N SER A 143 14.64 -26.47 20.07
CA SER A 143 14.81 -25.97 21.43
C SER A 143 16.30 -25.69 21.71
N LEU A 144 16.58 -24.78 22.65
CA LEU A 144 17.95 -24.48 23.09
C LEU A 144 18.69 -25.78 23.46
N THR A 145 17.99 -26.73 24.08
CA THR A 145 18.45 -28.08 24.41
C THR A 145 18.96 -28.85 23.20
N ASN A 146 18.25 -28.81 22.07
CA ASN A 146 18.66 -29.50 20.84
C ASN A 146 19.87 -28.81 20.19
N LEU A 147 19.90 -27.47 20.20
CA LEU A 147 21.05 -26.68 19.74
C LEU A 147 22.32 -26.95 20.59
N GLU A 148 22.14 -27.18 21.89
CA GLU A 148 23.20 -27.58 22.80
C GLU A 148 23.70 -29.00 22.56
N GLN A 149 22.79 -29.95 22.29
CA GLN A 149 23.17 -31.30 21.90
C GLN A 149 23.95 -31.30 20.59
N LEU A 150 23.56 -30.46 19.62
CA LEU A 150 24.31 -30.21 18.40
C LEU A 150 25.71 -29.64 18.69
N LYS A 151 25.84 -28.69 19.63
CA LYS A 151 27.15 -28.17 20.08
C LYS A 151 28.02 -29.27 20.71
N LYS A 152 27.47 -30.06 21.63
CA LYS A 152 28.19 -31.14 22.33
C LYS A 152 28.67 -32.25 21.38
N ASN A 153 27.89 -32.57 20.34
CA ASN A 153 28.27 -33.57 19.34
C ASN A 153 29.41 -33.07 18.43
N VAL A 154 29.55 -31.75 18.24
CA VAL A 154 30.68 -31.13 17.55
C VAL A 154 31.95 -31.17 18.40
N ASP A 155 31.82 -30.97 19.71
CA ASP A 155 32.95 -30.98 20.64
C ASP A 155 33.55 -32.39 20.87
N ARG A 156 32.81 -33.46 20.55
CA ARG A 156 33.24 -34.86 20.76
C ARG A 156 34.11 -35.47 19.65
N GLY A 157 34.39 -34.75 18.56
CA GLY A 157 35.15 -35.28 17.41
C GLY A 157 36.26 -34.33 16.91
N GLY A 158 37.44 -34.38 17.53
CA GLY A 158 38.74 -34.12 16.90
C GLY A 158 39.07 -32.75 16.26
N LEU A 159 38.15 -31.78 16.23
CA LEU A 159 38.41 -30.46 15.63
C LEU A 159 38.58 -29.40 16.72
N LYS A 160 39.82 -28.93 16.91
CA LYS A 160 40.09 -27.71 17.66
C LYS A 160 39.27 -26.56 17.07
N GLY A 161 38.35 -26.03 17.86
CA GLY A 161 37.61 -24.81 17.56
C GLY A 161 36.10 -25.02 17.55
N VAL A 162 35.45 -24.44 18.56
CA VAL A 162 34.00 -24.16 18.63
C VAL A 162 33.48 -23.37 17.40
N GLY A 163 34.37 -22.98 16.48
CA GLY A 163 34.09 -22.46 15.16
C GLY A 163 33.21 -21.22 15.19
N ASP A 164 32.64 -20.88 14.05
CA ASP A 164 31.64 -19.80 13.97
C ASP A 164 30.28 -20.26 14.49
N PHE A 165 29.94 -21.55 14.37
CA PHE A 165 28.64 -22.09 14.81
C PHE A 165 28.45 -22.03 16.33
N GLY A 166 29.46 -22.43 17.12
CA GLY A 166 29.31 -22.43 18.57
C GLY A 166 29.26 -21.01 19.16
N LYS A 167 29.86 -20.00 18.50
CA LYS A 167 29.69 -18.58 18.85
C LYS A 167 28.22 -18.15 18.72
N ILE A 168 27.54 -18.58 17.65
CA ILE A 168 26.11 -18.31 17.44
C ILE A 168 25.27 -18.96 18.53
N ILE A 169 25.57 -20.21 18.90
CA ILE A 169 24.86 -20.89 19.99
C ILE A 169 25.05 -20.16 21.32
N ASP A 170 26.27 -19.72 21.63
CA ASP A 170 26.55 -18.98 22.87
C ASP A 170 25.83 -17.63 22.92
N LEU A 171 25.69 -16.94 21.78
CA LEU A 171 24.85 -15.74 21.68
C LEU A 171 23.36 -16.06 21.87
N ALA A 172 22.86 -17.12 21.23
CA ALA A 172 21.47 -17.54 21.37
C ALA A 172 21.10 -17.87 22.82
N LYS A 173 22.01 -18.55 23.54
CA LYS A 173 21.85 -18.80 24.99
C LYS A 173 21.75 -17.50 25.78
N LYS A 174 22.65 -16.55 25.54
CA LYS A 174 22.63 -15.26 26.24
C LYS A 174 21.33 -14.49 26.01
N VAL A 175 20.79 -14.53 24.79
CA VAL A 175 19.47 -13.94 24.47
C VAL A 175 18.35 -14.69 25.20
N HIS A 176 18.38 -16.03 25.20
CA HIS A 176 17.36 -16.87 25.82
C HIS A 176 17.33 -16.79 27.35
N ASP A 177 18.49 -16.74 28.00
CA ASP A 177 18.63 -16.68 29.44
C ASP A 177 18.06 -15.38 30.04
N LYS A 178 17.64 -14.42 29.20
CA LYS A 178 17.00 -13.14 29.56
C LYS A 178 17.73 -12.40 30.68
N LYS A 179 19.05 -12.56 30.81
CA LYS A 179 19.90 -11.80 31.75
C LYS A 179 20.08 -10.34 31.32
N VAL A 180 19.07 -9.79 30.64
CA VAL A 180 19.12 -8.50 30.00
C VAL A 180 18.04 -7.63 30.62
N ASP A 181 18.48 -6.65 31.38
CA ASP A 181 17.58 -5.90 32.27
C ASP A 181 16.66 -4.92 31.52
N THR A 182 16.86 -4.73 30.20
CA THR A 182 16.06 -3.79 29.40
C THR A 182 15.87 -4.29 27.96
N PRO A 183 14.74 -3.96 27.30
CA PRO A 183 14.51 -4.28 25.88
C PRO A 183 15.59 -3.73 24.94
N ALA A 184 16.20 -2.59 25.28
CA ALA A 184 17.25 -1.97 24.47
C ALA A 184 18.52 -2.81 24.41
N LYS A 185 19.01 -3.36 25.55
CA LYS A 185 20.15 -4.29 25.48
C LYS A 185 19.75 -5.65 24.89
N GLU A 186 18.50 -6.07 25.03
CA GLU A 186 18.03 -7.30 24.37
C GLU A 186 18.10 -7.15 22.85
N LEU A 187 17.63 -6.02 22.31
CA LEU A 187 17.71 -5.71 20.89
C LEU A 187 19.16 -5.75 20.38
N LEU A 188 20.10 -5.14 21.10
CA LEU A 188 21.54 -5.20 20.73
C LEU A 188 22.09 -6.64 20.69
N MET A 189 21.65 -7.51 21.59
CA MET A 189 22.09 -8.90 21.62
C MET A 189 21.44 -9.72 20.50
N VAL A 190 20.17 -9.46 20.20
CA VAL A 190 19.45 -10.07 19.07
C VAL A 190 20.06 -9.61 17.74
N ASP A 191 20.40 -8.32 17.59
CA ASP A 191 21.10 -7.79 16.42
C ASP A 191 22.44 -8.50 16.21
N ALA A 192 23.20 -8.69 17.29
CA ALA A 192 24.46 -9.42 17.26
C ALA A 192 24.25 -10.89 16.85
N LEU A 193 23.21 -11.54 17.35
CA LEU A 193 22.85 -12.91 16.97
C LEU A 193 22.52 -12.99 15.47
N VAL A 194 21.59 -12.15 14.98
CA VAL A 194 21.21 -12.08 13.56
C VAL A 194 22.44 -11.87 12.67
N LYS A 195 23.30 -10.91 13.00
CA LYS A 195 24.52 -10.61 12.24
C LYS A 195 25.49 -11.79 12.18
N ASN A 196 25.75 -12.44 13.32
CA ASN A 196 26.67 -13.59 13.37
C ASN A 196 26.09 -14.81 12.66
N THR A 197 24.77 -15.03 12.74
CA THR A 197 24.11 -16.13 12.04
C THR A 197 24.09 -15.92 10.53
N LYS A 198 23.82 -14.70 10.04
CA LYS A 198 23.96 -14.37 8.60
C LYS A 198 25.40 -14.61 8.12
N ALA A 199 26.40 -14.08 8.83
CA ALA A 199 27.81 -14.28 8.46
C ALA A 199 28.26 -15.75 8.47
N TYR A 200 27.67 -16.60 9.31
CA TYR A 200 27.91 -18.04 9.29
C TYR A 200 27.33 -18.73 8.07
N LEU A 201 26.09 -18.36 7.70
CA LEU A 201 25.38 -18.88 6.54
C LEU A 201 25.99 -18.40 5.22
N ASP A 202 26.44 -17.14 5.14
CA ASP A 202 27.06 -16.58 3.94
C ASP A 202 28.35 -17.31 3.52
N LYS A 203 29.09 -17.86 4.50
CA LYS A 203 30.28 -18.71 4.24
C LYS A 203 29.92 -20.12 3.75
N ARG A 204 28.63 -20.45 3.71
CA ARG A 204 28.06 -21.79 3.44
C ARG A 204 26.84 -21.67 2.53
N PRO A 205 27.03 -21.25 1.27
CA PRO A 205 25.93 -21.06 0.33
C PRO A 205 25.07 -22.32 0.21
N ASP A 206 23.77 -22.11 0.12
CA ASP A 206 22.76 -23.16 0.01
C ASP A 206 22.91 -23.88 -1.34
N PRO A 207 22.95 -25.22 -1.42
CA PRO A 207 23.06 -25.97 -2.68
C PRO A 207 21.87 -25.80 -3.64
N THR A 208 20.87 -25.01 -3.27
CA THR A 208 19.67 -24.72 -4.08
C THR A 208 19.95 -23.82 -5.29
N ASP A 209 21.19 -23.35 -5.47
CA ASP A 209 21.67 -22.61 -6.64
C ASP A 209 21.90 -23.50 -7.90
N GLY A 210 21.28 -24.68 -7.93
CA GLY A 210 21.34 -25.60 -9.07
C GLY A 210 22.65 -26.40 -9.14
N THR A 211 23.57 -26.21 -8.19
CA THR A 211 24.75 -27.06 -8.08
C THR A 211 24.54 -28.13 -7.00
N PRO A 212 24.44 -29.42 -7.35
CA PRO A 212 24.34 -30.49 -6.36
C PRO A 212 25.66 -30.63 -5.61
N ARG A 213 25.88 -29.77 -4.61
CA ARG A 213 26.90 -30.00 -3.59
C ARG A 213 26.31 -30.95 -2.57
N VAL A 214 26.78 -32.19 -2.58
CA VAL A 214 26.60 -33.12 -1.47
C VAL A 214 27.17 -32.44 -0.23
N TYR A 215 26.33 -32.17 0.77
CA TYR A 215 26.82 -31.75 2.09
C TYR A 215 27.91 -32.75 2.49
N LYS A 216 29.12 -32.25 2.78
CA LYS A 216 30.27 -33.14 3.08
C LYS A 216 29.99 -34.11 4.22
N ASP A 217 29.04 -33.77 5.10
CA ASP A 217 28.60 -34.54 6.24
C ASP A 217 27.14 -34.15 6.61
N ALA A 218 26.33 -35.11 7.06
CA ALA A 218 24.99 -34.91 7.61
C ALA A 218 25.00 -33.93 8.81
N ILE A 219 26.10 -33.84 9.55
CA ILE A 219 26.27 -32.89 10.65
C ILE A 219 26.27 -31.45 10.12
N GLU A 220 26.96 -31.17 9.01
CA GLU A 220 27.03 -29.81 8.46
C GLU A 220 25.67 -29.36 7.93
N LYS A 221 24.93 -30.27 7.29
CA LYS A 221 23.53 -30.04 6.90
C LYS A 221 22.67 -29.62 8.10
N ARG A 222 22.72 -30.39 9.19
CA ARG A 222 21.96 -30.08 10.41
C ARG A 222 22.35 -28.73 11.03
N LYS A 223 23.63 -28.35 10.99
CA LYS A 223 24.08 -27.03 11.46
C LYS A 223 23.51 -25.90 10.62
N ILE A 224 23.51 -26.04 9.29
CA ILE A 224 22.98 -25.04 8.37
C ILE A 224 21.46 -24.90 8.57
N GLU A 225 20.72 -26.00 8.63
CA GLU A 225 19.28 -26.01 8.91
C GLU A 225 18.98 -25.37 10.28
N GLY A 226 19.73 -25.73 11.32
CA GLY A 226 19.60 -25.12 12.65
C GLY A 226 19.92 -23.63 12.66
N ALA A 227 20.94 -23.19 11.92
CA ALA A 227 21.29 -21.78 11.79
C ALA A 227 20.21 -20.99 11.01
N LYS A 228 19.61 -21.55 9.95
CA LYS A 228 18.49 -20.93 9.23
C LYS A 228 17.27 -20.76 10.13
N ALA A 229 16.92 -21.79 10.89
CA ALA A 229 15.80 -21.74 11.84
C ALA A 229 16.05 -20.70 12.95
N LEU A 230 17.26 -20.69 13.52
CA LEU A 230 17.67 -19.72 14.54
C LEU A 230 17.67 -18.29 14.01
N LEU A 231 18.16 -18.07 12.79
CA LEU A 231 18.12 -16.76 12.15
C LEU A 231 16.67 -16.25 12.04
N ARG A 232 15.76 -17.09 11.52
CA ARG A 232 14.34 -16.71 11.38
C ARG A 232 13.73 -16.31 12.72
N GLN A 233 13.97 -17.10 13.77
CA GLN A 233 13.43 -16.79 15.10
C GLN A 233 14.07 -15.54 15.71
N ALA A 234 15.38 -15.36 15.54
CA ALA A 234 16.07 -14.16 15.99
C ALA A 234 15.54 -12.92 15.28
N GLN A 235 15.26 -12.99 13.97
CA GLN A 235 14.65 -11.88 13.22
C GLN A 235 13.20 -11.60 13.65
N VAL A 236 12.40 -12.63 13.95
CA VAL A 236 11.04 -12.43 14.50
C VAL A 236 11.13 -11.71 15.84
N ARG A 237 12.01 -12.16 16.74
CA ARG A 237 12.23 -11.48 18.03
C ARG A 237 12.77 -10.06 17.85
N GLN A 238 13.63 -9.84 16.87
CA GLN A 238 14.14 -8.51 16.52
C GLN A 238 12.99 -7.59 16.13
N GLN A 239 12.08 -8.06 15.27
CA GLN A 239 10.90 -7.31 14.87
C GLN A 239 9.98 -7.03 16.06
N ASP A 240 9.74 -8.00 16.95
CA ASP A 240 8.93 -7.81 18.16
C ASP A 240 9.52 -6.71 19.05
N LEU A 241 10.85 -6.68 19.21
CA LEU A 241 11.54 -5.66 20.01
C LEU A 241 11.49 -4.28 19.34
N LEU A 242 11.58 -4.21 18.01
CA LEU A 242 11.39 -2.95 17.26
C LEU A 242 9.95 -2.46 17.39
N ASN A 243 8.96 -3.34 17.22
CA ASN A 243 7.55 -3.04 17.41
C ASN A 243 7.28 -2.57 18.84
N ALA A 244 7.87 -3.20 19.86
CA ALA A 244 7.72 -2.79 21.25
C ALA A 244 8.38 -1.44 21.54
N LYS A 245 9.53 -1.17 20.89
CA LYS A 245 10.27 0.10 21.04
C LYS A 245 9.49 1.27 20.46
N TYR A 246 8.93 1.14 19.27
CA TYR A 246 8.28 2.25 18.56
C TYR A 246 6.75 2.25 18.66
N GLY A 247 6.14 1.09 18.92
CA GLY A 247 4.69 0.88 18.95
C GLY A 247 3.89 1.88 19.78
N PRO A 248 4.26 2.15 21.05
CA PRO A 248 3.56 3.14 21.86
C PRO A 248 3.47 4.53 21.20
N ASP A 249 4.54 4.94 20.50
CA ASP A 249 4.60 6.25 19.85
C ASP A 249 3.91 6.25 18.48
N LEU A 250 3.81 5.10 17.79
CA LEU A 250 3.04 4.97 16.53
C LEU A 250 1.54 5.22 16.72
N ASP A 251 1.04 4.99 17.93
CA ASP A 251 -0.36 5.26 18.31
C ASP A 251 -0.51 6.57 19.09
N SER A 252 0.54 7.39 19.17
CA SER A 252 0.48 8.67 19.87
C SER A 252 -0.57 9.60 19.24
N PRO A 253 -1.41 10.28 20.04
CA PRO A 253 -2.29 11.32 19.54
C PRO A 253 -1.50 12.54 19.03
N ASP A 254 -0.27 12.75 19.52
CA ASP A 254 0.63 13.77 19.02
C ASP A 254 1.22 13.34 17.67
N LYS A 255 0.79 14.05 16.61
CA LYS A 255 1.24 13.81 15.23
C LYS A 255 2.76 13.87 15.09
N SER A 256 3.45 14.78 15.78
CA SER A 256 4.91 14.93 15.65
C SER A 256 5.67 13.76 16.25
N VAL A 257 5.21 13.25 17.40
CA VAL A 257 5.76 12.04 18.04
C VAL A 257 5.54 10.83 17.15
N ARG A 258 4.32 10.69 16.63
CA ARG A 258 3.94 9.60 15.73
C ARG A 258 4.75 9.59 14.44
N GLU A 259 4.85 10.73 13.74
CA GLU A 259 5.64 10.86 12.50
C GLU A 259 7.10 10.46 12.71
N LYS A 260 7.70 10.90 13.81
CA LYS A 260 9.07 10.54 14.18
C LYS A 260 9.20 9.04 14.42
N ALA A 261 8.29 8.43 15.18
CA ALA A 261 8.30 7.00 15.44
C ALA A 261 8.10 6.19 14.16
N THR A 262 7.20 6.61 13.26
CA THR A 262 6.98 5.97 11.95
C THR A 262 8.26 5.98 11.12
N LEU A 263 8.97 7.11 11.06
CA LEU A 263 10.25 7.21 10.34
C LEU A 263 11.33 6.31 10.96
N GLU A 264 11.54 6.40 12.28
CA GLU A 264 12.56 5.59 12.97
C GLU A 264 12.27 4.08 12.84
N HIS A 265 11.00 3.69 12.90
CA HIS A 265 10.58 2.32 12.70
C HIS A 265 10.78 1.85 11.26
N ALA A 266 10.41 2.66 10.26
CA ALA A 266 10.62 2.36 8.85
C ALA A 266 12.11 2.20 8.52
N LEU A 267 12.98 3.10 9.01
CA LEU A 267 14.43 2.99 8.85
C LEU A 267 14.98 1.70 9.49
N ALA A 268 14.52 1.35 10.68
CA ALA A 268 14.91 0.10 11.34
C ALA A 268 14.45 -1.13 10.56
N MET A 269 13.23 -1.12 10.01
CA MET A 269 12.73 -2.22 9.16
C MET A 269 13.59 -2.39 7.91
N GLY A 270 13.84 -1.30 7.18
CA GLY A 270 14.68 -1.30 5.99
C GLY A 270 16.11 -1.77 6.25
N GLN A 271 16.70 -1.39 7.39
CA GLN A 271 18.05 -1.81 7.77
C GLN A 271 18.13 -3.30 8.14
N ASN A 272 17.11 -3.85 8.80
CA ASN A 272 17.17 -5.20 9.38
C ASN A 272 16.61 -6.30 8.46
N PHE A 273 15.52 -6.01 7.77
CA PHE A 273 14.78 -6.98 6.95
C PHE A 273 14.92 -6.71 5.45
N GLY A 274 15.44 -5.53 5.09
CA GLY A 274 15.75 -5.17 3.72
C GLY A 274 14.67 -4.31 3.07
N ALA A 275 14.99 -3.92 1.83
CA ALA A 275 14.14 -3.10 1.00
C ALA A 275 14.14 -3.66 -0.43
N LYS A 276 12.99 -3.63 -1.09
CA LYS A 276 12.85 -4.03 -2.50
C LYS A 276 12.15 -2.95 -3.30
N ARG A 277 12.34 -2.97 -4.61
CA ARG A 277 11.48 -2.20 -5.53
C ARG A 277 10.20 -3.00 -5.83
N PRO A 278 9.06 -2.35 -6.08
CA PRO A 278 7.90 -3.04 -6.62
C PRO A 278 8.23 -3.65 -8.00
N SER A 279 7.50 -4.68 -8.41
CA SER A 279 7.65 -5.31 -9.73
C SER A 279 7.08 -4.48 -10.88
N GLY A 280 6.21 -3.52 -10.57
CA GLY A 280 5.55 -2.61 -11.50
C GLY A 280 5.55 -1.16 -10.99
N GLY A 281 4.97 -0.26 -11.78
CA GLY A 281 4.92 1.17 -11.51
C GLY A 281 6.03 1.97 -12.19
N THR A 282 5.76 3.25 -12.40
CA THR A 282 6.65 4.18 -13.12
C THR A 282 7.50 5.05 -12.19
N SER A 283 7.18 5.06 -10.88
CA SER A 283 7.89 5.84 -9.87
C SER A 283 8.95 5.02 -9.13
N ASP A 284 10.02 5.65 -8.63
CA ASP A 284 10.98 5.02 -7.73
C ASP A 284 10.36 4.88 -6.32
N VAL A 285 9.75 3.71 -6.10
CA VAL A 285 9.21 3.29 -4.81
C VAL A 285 10.16 2.31 -4.14
N ILE A 286 10.40 2.50 -2.83
CA ILE A 286 11.14 1.58 -1.98
C ILE A 286 10.15 0.92 -1.01
N LEU A 287 10.01 -0.40 -1.11
CA LEU A 287 9.18 -1.21 -0.22
C LEU A 287 10.05 -1.72 0.93
N LEU A 288 9.77 -1.28 2.14
CA LEU A 288 10.45 -1.71 3.37
C LEU A 288 9.69 -2.89 3.95
N GLN A 289 10.37 -4.02 4.12
CA GLN A 289 9.73 -5.29 4.44
C GLN A 289 9.82 -5.62 5.93
N ASP A 290 8.94 -6.50 6.39
CA ASP A 290 9.03 -7.15 7.69
C ASP A 290 9.81 -8.48 7.62
N VAL A 291 9.90 -9.21 8.73
CA VAL A 291 10.60 -10.51 8.79
C VAL A 291 9.99 -11.57 7.88
N GLU A 292 8.71 -11.46 7.54
CA GLU A 292 8.00 -12.38 6.64
C GLU A 292 8.16 -11.99 5.17
N GLY A 293 8.84 -10.88 4.89
CA GLY A 293 8.97 -10.33 3.55
C GLY A 293 7.71 -9.60 3.07
N LYS A 294 6.72 -9.35 3.96
CA LYS A 294 5.55 -8.53 3.65
C LYS A 294 5.93 -7.06 3.71
N VAL A 295 5.22 -6.22 2.96
CA VAL A 295 5.49 -4.78 2.92
C VAL A 295 4.95 -4.15 4.20
N ALA A 296 5.83 -3.55 5.00
CA ALA A 296 5.46 -2.78 6.18
C ALA A 296 5.24 -1.29 5.83
N TYR A 297 6.11 -0.76 4.97
CA TYR A 297 6.07 0.62 4.49
C TYR A 297 6.41 0.70 3.01
N ALA A 298 5.88 1.72 2.33
CA ALA A 298 6.42 2.17 1.05
C ALA A 298 6.93 3.61 1.17
N PHE A 299 8.10 3.86 0.62
CA PHE A 299 8.65 5.19 0.49
C PHE A 299 8.67 5.60 -0.99
N LYS A 300 7.90 6.62 -1.34
CA LYS A 300 7.79 7.20 -2.69
C LYS A 300 8.64 8.47 -2.74
N SER A 301 9.80 8.40 -3.39
CA SER A 301 10.73 9.53 -3.41
C SER A 301 10.26 10.64 -4.36
N ILE A 302 10.42 11.90 -3.96
CA ILE A 302 10.12 13.08 -4.79
C ILE A 302 10.92 13.05 -6.09
N SER A 303 12.22 12.74 -6.01
CA SER A 303 13.11 12.68 -7.16
C SER A 303 12.74 11.60 -8.17
N GLY A 304 12.01 10.58 -7.71
CA GLY A 304 11.62 9.43 -8.50
C GLY A 304 10.16 9.40 -8.92
N GLU A 305 9.40 10.48 -8.71
CA GLU A 305 8.07 10.60 -9.30
C GLU A 305 8.14 10.49 -10.82
N SER A 306 7.09 10.02 -11.49
CA SER A 306 7.01 9.99 -12.95
C SER A 306 6.71 11.38 -13.52
N ASP A 307 7.27 11.72 -14.68
CA ASP A 307 6.92 12.95 -15.42
C ASP A 307 5.58 12.81 -16.20
N GLN A 308 5.01 11.60 -16.26
CA GLN A 308 3.80 11.32 -17.04
C GLN A 308 2.56 12.09 -16.59
N THR A 309 2.54 12.58 -15.35
CA THR A 309 1.42 13.34 -14.82
C THR A 309 1.42 14.80 -15.28
N GLY A 310 2.52 15.28 -15.87
CA GLY A 310 2.71 16.70 -16.18
C GLY A 310 2.87 17.60 -14.95
N MET A 311 2.86 17.04 -13.75
CA MET A 311 3.00 17.78 -12.50
C MET A 311 4.47 17.96 -12.10
N PRO A 312 4.83 19.05 -11.39
CA PRO A 312 6.17 19.21 -10.83
C PRO A 312 6.55 18.06 -9.90
N LYS A 313 7.81 17.63 -9.90
CA LYS A 313 8.32 16.63 -8.95
C LYS A 313 8.04 17.07 -7.51
N GLY A 314 7.44 16.17 -6.74
CA GLY A 314 7.03 16.36 -5.36
C GLY A 314 5.53 16.56 -5.20
N SER A 315 4.82 16.84 -6.30
CA SER A 315 3.36 16.99 -6.27
C SER A 315 2.70 15.68 -5.86
N GLY A 316 3.18 14.53 -6.36
CA GLY A 316 2.63 13.22 -5.99
C GLY A 316 2.79 12.94 -4.50
N ALA A 317 3.98 13.16 -3.95
CA ALA A 317 4.25 12.97 -2.52
C ALA A 317 3.41 13.89 -1.62
N VAL A 318 3.20 15.16 -2.02
CA VAL A 318 2.34 16.10 -1.27
C VAL A 318 0.88 15.66 -1.33
N ARG A 319 0.39 15.21 -2.50
CA ARG A 319 -0.98 14.72 -2.68
C ARG A 319 -1.26 13.46 -1.87
N GLU A 320 -0.30 12.54 -1.76
CA GLU A 320 -0.40 11.36 -0.89
C GLU A 320 -0.55 11.74 0.60
N VAL A 321 0.24 12.71 1.08
CA VAL A 321 0.10 13.22 2.45
C VAL A 321 -1.26 13.89 2.63
N MET A 322 -1.70 14.69 1.65
CA MET A 322 -2.99 15.36 1.70
C MET A 322 -4.17 14.39 1.72
N ALA A 323 -4.10 13.32 0.93
CA ALA A 323 -5.08 12.23 0.91
C ALA A 323 -5.23 11.55 2.28
N SER A 324 -4.09 11.33 2.96
CA SER A 324 -4.08 10.87 4.35
C SER A 324 -4.77 11.86 5.28
N VAL A 325 -4.50 13.17 5.15
CA VAL A 325 -5.14 14.20 5.99
C VAL A 325 -6.66 14.25 5.77
N VAL A 326 -7.13 14.19 4.53
CA VAL A 326 -8.56 14.16 4.22
C VAL A 326 -9.22 12.94 4.86
N SER A 327 -8.63 11.76 4.68
CA SER A 327 -9.16 10.51 5.24
C SER A 327 -9.20 10.50 6.76
N GLU A 328 -8.14 10.97 7.43
CA GLU A 328 -8.10 11.07 8.90
C GLU A 328 -9.12 12.09 9.42
N THR A 329 -9.24 13.23 8.76
CA THR A 329 -10.18 14.29 9.15
C THR A 329 -11.63 13.82 9.00
N ILE A 330 -11.98 13.11 7.92
CA ILE A 330 -13.32 12.52 7.74
C ILE A 330 -13.61 11.51 8.86
N ARG A 331 -12.64 10.63 9.16
CA ARG A 331 -12.80 9.64 10.25
C ARG A 331 -13.02 10.32 11.60
N GLU A 332 -12.27 11.37 11.91
CA GLU A 332 -12.40 12.12 13.17
C GLU A 332 -13.74 12.85 13.30
N GLN A 333 -14.23 13.44 12.21
CA GLN A 333 -15.51 14.17 12.19
C GLN A 333 -16.72 13.25 12.28
N THR A 334 -16.68 12.10 11.59
CA THR A 334 -17.88 11.34 11.23
C THR A 334 -17.86 9.87 11.71
N GLY A 335 -16.68 9.36 12.09
CA GLY A 335 -16.46 7.94 12.33
C GLY A 335 -16.28 7.09 11.06
N LEU A 336 -16.43 7.69 9.86
CA LEU A 336 -16.21 7.01 8.58
C LEU A 336 -14.72 6.76 8.35
N ASP A 337 -14.28 5.53 8.60
CA ASP A 337 -12.94 5.07 8.25
C ASP A 337 -12.94 4.43 6.85
N PHE A 338 -12.28 5.09 5.89
CA PHE A 338 -12.04 4.57 4.55
C PHE A 338 -10.91 3.54 4.48
N GLY A 339 -10.12 3.39 5.55
CA GLY A 339 -8.96 2.51 5.59
C GLY A 339 -7.76 3.00 4.77
N PHE A 340 -7.80 4.24 4.25
CA PHE A 340 -6.67 4.85 3.55
C PHE A 340 -5.43 4.85 4.47
N PRO A 341 -4.25 4.43 3.98
CA PRO A 341 -3.05 4.35 4.80
C PRO A 341 -2.63 5.73 5.30
N ARG A 342 -2.03 5.80 6.50
CA ARG A 342 -1.41 7.06 6.89
C ARG A 342 -0.18 7.32 6.02
N VAL A 343 0.01 8.59 5.68
CA VAL A 343 1.14 9.03 4.88
C VAL A 343 1.78 10.23 5.54
N ASN A 344 3.09 10.15 5.75
CA ASN A 344 3.89 11.23 6.29
C ASN A 344 4.98 11.65 5.31
N MET A 345 5.35 12.93 5.31
CA MET A 345 6.54 13.37 4.59
C MET A 345 7.79 12.96 5.38
N ALA A 346 8.75 12.30 4.71
CA ALA A 346 9.92 11.71 5.34
C ALA A 346 11.18 11.95 4.54
N THR A 347 12.33 11.77 5.18
CA THR A 347 13.64 11.74 4.51
C THR A 347 14.30 10.38 4.75
N ILE A 348 14.53 9.63 3.69
CA ILE A 348 15.22 8.33 3.73
C ILE A 348 16.39 8.41 2.75
N ASN A 349 17.61 8.12 3.23
CA ASN A 349 18.85 8.17 2.43
C ASN A 349 19.08 9.51 1.73
N ASP A 350 18.92 10.61 2.46
CA ASP A 350 19.06 11.98 1.95
C ASP A 350 17.98 12.38 0.91
N GLY A 351 17.05 11.48 0.54
CA GLY A 351 15.92 11.74 -0.35
C GLY A 351 14.65 12.06 0.42
N LYS A 352 13.92 13.11 0.02
CA LYS A 352 12.58 13.44 0.54
C LYS A 352 11.50 12.67 -0.22
N GLY A 353 10.40 12.33 0.45
CA GLY A 353 9.32 11.55 -0.15
C GLY A 353 8.17 11.26 0.81
N ALA A 354 7.10 10.69 0.26
CA ALA A 354 5.97 10.18 1.04
C ALA A 354 6.31 8.81 1.62
N LEU A 355 6.17 8.66 2.93
CA LEU A 355 6.27 7.40 3.66
C LEU A 355 4.86 6.92 4.00
N VAL A 356 4.43 5.87 3.31
CA VAL A 356 3.10 5.24 3.43
C VAL A 356 3.19 4.06 4.39
N GLU A 357 2.35 4.04 5.42
CA GLU A 357 2.31 2.96 6.42
C GLU A 357 1.15 1.98 6.19
N GLY A 358 1.31 0.75 6.67
CA GLY A 358 0.18 -0.17 6.78
C GLY A 358 -0.25 -0.79 5.44
N LEU A 359 0.69 -1.04 4.53
CA LEU A 359 0.45 -1.70 3.25
C LEU A 359 0.37 -3.24 3.38
N LYS A 360 -0.58 -3.71 4.20
CA LYS A 360 -0.91 -5.14 4.35
C LYS A 360 -2.03 -5.56 3.41
N GLY A 361 -1.90 -6.70 2.77
CA GLY A 361 -2.94 -7.24 1.90
C GLY A 361 -2.43 -7.56 0.51
N GLU A 362 -3.35 -8.01 -0.33
CA GLU A 362 -3.14 -8.34 -1.72
C GLU A 362 -3.69 -7.24 -2.63
N VAL A 363 -3.07 -7.07 -3.80
CA VAL A 363 -3.55 -6.16 -4.84
C VAL A 363 -3.92 -7.00 -6.05
N LEU A 364 -5.08 -6.73 -6.64
CA LEU A 364 -5.54 -7.39 -7.87
C LEU A 364 -4.94 -6.65 -9.08
N ASP A 365 -3.63 -6.78 -9.27
CA ASP A 365 -2.85 -5.99 -10.24
C ASP A 365 -2.89 -6.61 -11.65
N GLY A 366 -3.86 -6.18 -12.45
CA GLY A 366 -4.04 -6.67 -13.82
C GLY A 366 -2.92 -6.24 -14.76
N GLU A 367 -2.38 -5.03 -14.57
CA GLU A 367 -1.27 -4.50 -15.36
C GLU A 367 0.03 -5.31 -15.14
N ALA A 368 0.39 -5.59 -13.89
CA ALA A 368 1.56 -6.40 -13.59
C ALA A 368 1.38 -7.86 -14.02
N LEU A 369 0.15 -8.39 -13.95
CA LEU A 369 -0.17 -9.73 -14.46
C LEU A 369 0.01 -9.80 -15.98
N MET A 370 -0.51 -8.81 -16.71
CA MET A 370 -0.35 -8.72 -18.16
C MET A 370 1.13 -8.57 -18.56
N LYS A 371 1.88 -7.73 -17.84
CA LYS A 371 3.31 -7.57 -18.07
C LYS A 371 4.08 -8.87 -17.87
N LYS A 372 3.79 -9.65 -16.82
CA LYS A 372 4.41 -10.98 -16.62
C LYS A 372 4.14 -11.92 -17.79
N MET A 373 2.95 -11.88 -18.38
CA MET A 373 2.62 -12.66 -19.57
C MET A 373 3.40 -12.16 -20.79
N GLN A 374 3.51 -10.84 -21.00
CA GLN A 374 4.29 -10.24 -22.08
C GLN A 374 5.80 -10.52 -21.97
N ASP A 375 6.31 -10.65 -20.74
CA ASP A 375 7.70 -10.97 -20.44
C ASP A 375 7.99 -12.50 -20.43
N ASP A 376 7.04 -13.34 -20.88
CA ASP A 376 7.10 -14.81 -20.84
C ASP A 376 7.40 -15.39 -19.44
N ALA A 377 7.10 -14.64 -18.38
CA ALA A 377 7.33 -15.05 -16.99
C ALA A 377 6.23 -15.98 -16.44
N ILE A 378 5.08 -16.03 -17.13
CA ILE A 378 3.96 -16.94 -16.87
C ILE A 378 3.36 -17.39 -18.21
N THR A 379 2.68 -18.54 -18.23
CA THR A 379 2.00 -19.02 -19.44
C THR A 379 0.64 -18.31 -19.64
N PRO A 380 0.06 -18.33 -20.86
CA PRO A 380 -1.30 -17.86 -21.09
C PRO A 380 -2.35 -18.54 -20.19
N GLU A 381 -2.18 -19.83 -19.89
CA GLU A 381 -3.07 -20.59 -19.00
C GLU A 381 -2.98 -20.07 -17.55
N ASP A 382 -1.76 -19.83 -17.06
CA ASP A 382 -1.55 -19.22 -15.75
C ASP A 382 -2.14 -17.80 -15.68
N TYR A 383 -1.99 -17.01 -16.74
CA TYR A 383 -2.63 -15.70 -16.84
C TYR A 383 -4.15 -15.80 -16.69
N GLN A 384 -4.80 -16.69 -17.45
CA GLN A 384 -6.26 -16.87 -17.36
C GLN A 384 -6.70 -17.38 -15.98
N ARG A 385 -5.95 -18.31 -15.39
CA ARG A 385 -6.23 -18.82 -14.04
C ARG A 385 -6.15 -17.71 -13.00
N ILE A 386 -5.07 -16.93 -12.97
CA ILE A 386 -4.89 -15.84 -12.00
C ILE A 386 -5.95 -14.75 -12.23
N LYS A 387 -6.29 -14.44 -13.48
CA LYS A 387 -7.36 -13.50 -13.82
C LYS A 387 -8.73 -13.98 -13.30
N GLN A 388 -9.03 -15.27 -13.41
CA GLN A 388 -10.24 -15.85 -12.80
C GLN A 388 -10.21 -15.77 -11.28
N GLU A 389 -9.07 -16.05 -10.64
CA GLU A 389 -8.89 -15.90 -9.19
C GLU A 389 -9.13 -14.46 -8.73
N PHE A 390 -8.65 -13.46 -9.49
CA PHE A 390 -8.95 -12.04 -9.22
C PHE A 390 -10.46 -11.77 -9.30
N GLY A 391 -11.14 -12.33 -10.30
CA GLY A 391 -12.58 -12.20 -10.43
C GLY A 391 -13.36 -12.81 -9.26
N VAL A 392 -12.92 -13.96 -8.76
CA VAL A 392 -13.52 -14.60 -7.57
C VAL A 392 -13.32 -13.72 -6.33
N LYS A 393 -12.09 -13.22 -6.10
CA LYS A 393 -11.78 -12.35 -4.96
C LYS A 393 -12.57 -11.04 -4.99
N ALA A 394 -12.64 -10.39 -6.15
CA ALA A 394 -13.42 -9.15 -6.31
C ALA A 394 -14.92 -9.38 -6.01
N SER A 395 -15.49 -10.51 -6.42
CA SER A 395 -16.89 -10.85 -6.11
C SER A 395 -17.15 -11.16 -4.63
N GLN A 396 -16.12 -11.46 -3.85
CA GLN A 396 -16.23 -11.69 -2.39
C GLN A 396 -16.18 -10.38 -1.59
N VAL A 397 -15.82 -9.25 -2.22
CA VAL A 397 -15.78 -7.95 -1.57
C VAL A 397 -17.19 -7.52 -1.14
N PRO A 398 -17.43 -7.25 0.15
CA PRO A 398 -18.70 -6.74 0.63
C PRO A 398 -19.05 -5.39 -0.01
N PRO A 399 -20.33 -5.13 -0.40
CA PRO A 399 -20.73 -3.88 -1.03
C PRO A 399 -20.27 -2.62 -0.28
N LYS A 400 -20.49 -2.59 1.03
CA LYS A 400 -20.08 -1.47 1.91
C LYS A 400 -18.58 -1.15 1.83
N GLN A 401 -17.71 -2.16 1.67
CA GLN A 401 -16.26 -1.94 1.57
C GLN A 401 -15.87 -1.33 0.22
N LEU A 402 -16.50 -1.79 -0.86
CA LEU A 402 -16.27 -1.24 -2.19
C LEU A 402 -16.81 0.20 -2.31
N GLN A 403 -17.98 0.47 -1.72
CA GLN A 403 -18.57 1.81 -1.62
C GLN A 403 -17.65 2.77 -0.86
N LYS A 404 -17.04 2.35 0.26
CA LYS A 404 -16.02 3.14 0.98
C LYS A 404 -14.84 3.50 0.08
N ALA A 405 -14.29 2.54 -0.64
CA ALA A 405 -13.15 2.77 -1.53
C ALA A 405 -13.49 3.77 -2.65
N LEU A 406 -14.68 3.65 -3.25
CA LEU A 406 -15.18 4.59 -4.25
C LEU A 406 -15.33 6.01 -3.68
N LEU A 407 -16.07 6.15 -2.58
CA LEU A 407 -16.31 7.43 -1.92
C LEU A 407 -15.01 8.11 -1.49
N CYS A 408 -14.06 7.34 -0.96
CA CYS A 408 -12.74 7.82 -0.57
C CYS A 408 -12.00 8.48 -1.74
N ASN A 409 -11.88 7.78 -2.87
CA ASN A 409 -11.17 8.30 -4.05
C ASN A 409 -11.88 9.52 -4.65
N LEU A 410 -13.21 9.44 -4.80
CA LEU A 410 -13.98 10.56 -5.34
C LEU A 410 -13.91 11.78 -4.44
N ALA A 411 -13.97 11.64 -3.11
CA ALA A 411 -13.81 12.75 -2.16
C ALA A 411 -12.48 13.52 -2.32
N MET A 412 -11.45 12.87 -2.86
CA MET A 412 -10.15 13.50 -3.13
C MET A 412 -10.00 13.93 -4.60
N ALA A 413 -11.07 13.83 -5.40
CA ALA A 413 -11.04 13.97 -6.85
C ALA A 413 -9.95 13.10 -7.52
N GLN A 414 -9.63 11.93 -6.94
CA GLN A 414 -8.74 10.95 -7.53
C GLN A 414 -9.50 10.21 -8.63
N PHE A 415 -9.03 10.31 -9.87
CA PHE A 415 -9.70 9.75 -11.04
C PHE A 415 -9.01 8.50 -11.60
N ASP A 416 -7.78 8.21 -11.19
CA ASP A 416 -7.11 6.92 -11.44
C ASP A 416 -7.61 5.87 -10.44
N ILE A 417 -8.94 5.65 -10.42
CA ILE A 417 -9.58 4.65 -9.57
C ILE A 417 -9.54 3.32 -10.31
N LYS A 418 -8.90 2.30 -9.75
CA LYS A 418 -8.78 0.96 -10.34
C LYS A 418 -8.40 -0.08 -9.30
N TRP A 419 -8.53 -1.37 -9.63
CA TRP A 419 -8.26 -2.47 -8.71
C TRP A 419 -6.80 -2.55 -8.26
N GLU A 420 -5.88 -2.10 -9.11
CA GLU A 420 -4.45 -1.96 -8.85
C GLU A 420 -4.15 -0.99 -7.70
N ASN A 421 -5.08 -0.04 -7.43
CA ASN A 421 -4.95 0.98 -6.39
C ASN A 421 -5.77 0.63 -5.12
N LEU A 422 -6.18 -0.63 -4.98
CA LEU A 422 -6.89 -1.17 -3.81
C LEU A 422 -6.12 -2.31 -3.15
N MET A 423 -6.02 -2.30 -1.83
CA MET A 423 -5.53 -3.44 -1.04
C MET A 423 -6.69 -4.23 -0.45
N LEU A 424 -6.67 -5.55 -0.63
CA LEU A 424 -7.61 -6.49 -0.04
C LEU A 424 -6.97 -7.17 1.18
N ASP A 425 -7.65 -7.13 2.33
CA ASP A 425 -7.21 -7.76 3.58
C ASP A 425 -8.32 -8.65 4.17
N ASP A 426 -8.07 -9.96 4.17
CA ASP A 426 -9.01 -10.98 4.66
C ASP A 426 -8.74 -11.40 6.12
N SER A 427 -7.79 -10.76 6.81
CA SER A 427 -7.35 -11.19 8.15
C SER A 427 -8.45 -11.15 9.22
N SER A 428 -9.54 -10.44 8.98
CA SER A 428 -10.69 -10.31 9.90
C SER A 428 -11.79 -11.35 9.69
N GLY A 429 -11.66 -12.23 8.67
CA GLY A 429 -12.73 -13.13 8.24
C GLY A 429 -13.73 -12.48 7.26
N GLN A 430 -13.61 -11.17 7.04
CA GLN A 430 -14.28 -10.42 5.98
C GLN A 430 -13.24 -9.66 5.15
N THR A 431 -13.39 -9.67 3.83
CA THR A 431 -12.51 -8.91 2.93
C THR A 431 -12.70 -7.42 3.14
N MET A 432 -11.69 -6.77 3.69
CA MET A 432 -11.62 -5.32 3.80
C MET A 432 -10.95 -4.75 2.55
N VAL A 433 -11.44 -3.61 2.06
CA VAL A 433 -10.86 -2.91 0.90
C VAL A 433 -10.33 -1.57 1.34
N ARG A 434 -9.08 -1.29 0.99
CA ARG A 434 -8.39 -0.07 1.39
C ARG A 434 -7.76 0.62 0.17
N PRO A 435 -8.22 1.82 -0.20
CA PRO A 435 -7.60 2.58 -1.27
C PRO A 435 -6.18 3.02 -0.87
N PHE A 436 -5.29 3.07 -1.85
CA PHE A 436 -3.94 3.62 -1.72
C PHE A 436 -3.52 4.26 -3.06
N ASP A 437 -2.33 4.86 -3.10
CA ASP A 437 -1.80 5.51 -4.32
C ASP A 437 -2.59 6.76 -4.75
N ALA A 438 -2.67 7.74 -3.86
CA ALA A 438 -3.35 9.01 -4.12
C ALA A 438 -2.42 10.08 -4.72
N GLY A 439 -1.33 9.69 -5.38
CA GLY A 439 -0.39 10.63 -6.01
C GLY A 439 -1.01 11.50 -7.12
N ALA A 440 -2.15 11.08 -7.67
CA ALA A 440 -2.92 11.82 -8.68
C ALA A 440 -4.21 12.47 -8.14
N ALA A 441 -4.44 12.44 -6.81
CA ALA A 441 -5.56 13.14 -6.19
C ALA A 441 -5.44 14.67 -6.33
N PHE A 442 -6.57 15.39 -6.18
CA PHE A 442 -6.67 16.85 -6.26
C PHE A 442 -6.22 17.46 -7.61
N PRO A 443 -6.51 16.83 -8.76
CA PRO A 443 -5.82 17.08 -10.02
C PRO A 443 -5.86 18.56 -10.46
N PRO A 444 -4.82 19.04 -11.15
CA PRO A 444 -4.85 20.32 -11.85
C PRO A 444 -6.00 20.44 -12.85
N GLU A 445 -6.42 21.68 -13.14
CA GLU A 445 -7.57 21.96 -14.01
C GLU A 445 -7.45 21.33 -15.40
N ASP A 446 -6.26 21.43 -16.00
CA ASP A 446 -5.96 20.91 -17.32
C ASP A 446 -6.05 19.39 -17.35
N VAL A 447 -5.63 18.70 -16.28
CA VAL A 447 -5.80 17.25 -16.13
C VAL A 447 -7.28 16.89 -16.11
N VAL A 448 -8.12 17.60 -15.34
CA VAL A 448 -9.57 17.35 -15.32
C VAL A 448 -10.20 17.60 -16.70
N LYS A 449 -9.88 18.73 -17.34
CA LYS A 449 -10.42 19.07 -18.66
C LYS A 449 -10.00 18.06 -19.73
N THR A 450 -8.73 17.69 -19.78
CA THR A 450 -8.15 16.91 -20.88
C THR A 450 -8.28 15.40 -20.69
N GLN A 451 -8.06 14.89 -19.48
CA GLN A 451 -8.04 13.45 -19.21
C GLN A 451 -9.39 12.91 -18.79
N VAL A 452 -10.26 13.77 -18.24
CA VAL A 452 -11.52 13.33 -17.65
C VAL A 452 -12.71 13.81 -18.47
N ILE A 453 -12.91 15.13 -18.59
CA ILE A 453 -14.08 15.68 -19.30
C ILE A 453 -14.01 15.39 -20.80
N LYS A 454 -12.90 15.74 -21.48
CA LYS A 454 -12.75 15.52 -22.93
C LYS A 454 -12.84 14.04 -23.31
N ARG A 455 -12.39 13.14 -22.43
CA ARG A 455 -12.46 11.68 -22.64
C ARG A 455 -13.78 11.06 -22.19
N LYS A 456 -14.71 11.86 -21.65
CA LYS A 456 -15.96 11.38 -21.04
C LYS A 456 -15.70 10.25 -20.03
N ALA A 457 -14.60 10.36 -19.28
CA ALA A 457 -14.22 9.36 -18.31
C ALA A 457 -15.29 9.27 -17.21
N GLN A 458 -15.48 8.08 -16.68
CA GLN A 458 -16.38 7.81 -15.54
C GLN A 458 -15.53 7.34 -14.36
N PRO A 459 -15.02 8.25 -13.53
CA PRO A 459 -14.19 7.90 -12.39
C PRO A 459 -14.89 6.87 -11.49
N GLY A 460 -14.23 5.74 -11.25
CA GLY A 460 -14.77 4.64 -10.45
C GLY A 460 -15.51 3.55 -11.23
N ALA A 461 -15.75 3.73 -12.54
CA ALA A 461 -16.42 2.72 -13.37
C ALA A 461 -15.67 1.37 -13.39
N THR A 462 -14.33 1.41 -13.34
CA THR A 462 -13.47 0.22 -13.23
C THR A 462 -13.74 -0.62 -11.98
N LEU A 463 -14.14 0.01 -10.86
CA LEU A 463 -14.49 -0.70 -9.63
C LEU A 463 -15.87 -1.36 -9.69
N LEU A 464 -16.72 -0.93 -10.62
CA LEU A 464 -18.01 -1.59 -10.86
C LEU A 464 -17.82 -2.93 -11.57
N MET A 465 -16.67 -3.13 -12.22
CA MET A 465 -16.39 -4.25 -13.09
C MET A 465 -15.55 -5.32 -12.39
N ASN A 466 -15.88 -6.57 -12.65
CA ASN A 466 -15.13 -7.73 -12.20
C ASN A 466 -13.82 -7.82 -13.01
N PRO A 467 -12.63 -7.79 -12.39
CA PRO A 467 -11.36 -7.79 -13.11
C PRO A 467 -11.10 -9.12 -13.86
N GLY A 468 -11.79 -10.19 -13.49
CA GLY A 468 -11.70 -11.50 -14.13
C GLY A 468 -12.54 -11.62 -15.40
N THR A 469 -13.82 -11.23 -15.31
CA THR A 469 -14.81 -11.43 -16.39
C THR A 469 -15.07 -10.18 -17.22
N GLY A 470 -14.80 -8.99 -16.69
CA GLY A 470 -15.20 -7.71 -17.27
C GLY A 470 -16.71 -7.43 -17.17
N GLY A 471 -17.50 -8.25 -16.48
CA GLY A 471 -18.91 -7.98 -16.20
C GLY A 471 -19.10 -7.14 -14.93
N LEU A 472 -20.30 -6.59 -14.72
CA LEU A 472 -20.63 -5.87 -13.49
C LEU A 472 -20.55 -6.78 -12.25
N LEU A 473 -20.04 -6.23 -11.15
CA LEU A 473 -20.02 -6.91 -9.86
C LEU A 473 -21.40 -6.81 -9.20
N PRO A 474 -21.91 -7.88 -8.57
CA PRO A 474 -23.13 -7.80 -7.78
C PRO A 474 -23.08 -6.72 -6.68
N SER A 475 -21.89 -6.52 -6.08
CA SER A 475 -21.67 -5.48 -5.07
C SER A 475 -21.82 -4.05 -5.60
N SER A 476 -21.63 -3.82 -6.90
CA SER A 476 -21.85 -2.52 -7.53
C SER A 476 -23.33 -2.16 -7.72
N GLN A 477 -24.19 -3.19 -7.76
CA GLN A 477 -25.63 -3.08 -7.96
C GLN A 477 -26.41 -2.97 -6.64
N ALA A 478 -25.73 -3.18 -5.51
CA ALA A 478 -26.34 -2.95 -4.20
C ALA A 478 -26.59 -1.44 -3.98
N PRO A 479 -27.71 -1.06 -3.34
CA PRO A 479 -27.93 0.30 -2.86
C PRO A 479 -26.76 0.78 -1.98
N LEU A 480 -26.47 2.08 -2.01
CA LEU A 480 -25.53 2.68 -1.08
C LEU A 480 -25.94 2.42 0.37
N ASP A 481 -24.98 1.98 1.19
CA ASP A 481 -25.20 1.67 2.60
C ASP A 481 -25.62 2.94 3.36
N LYS A 482 -26.76 2.88 4.04
CA LYS A 482 -27.34 4.04 4.73
C LYS A 482 -26.40 4.68 5.75
N GLU A 483 -25.68 3.88 6.53
CA GLU A 483 -24.74 4.40 7.53
C GLU A 483 -23.59 5.16 6.84
N LEU A 484 -23.07 4.65 5.72
CA LEU A 484 -22.06 5.37 4.94
C LEU A 484 -22.58 6.70 4.40
N VAL A 485 -23.81 6.71 3.87
CA VAL A 485 -24.45 7.93 3.36
C VAL A 485 -24.61 8.95 4.48
N ASP A 486 -25.18 8.55 5.62
CA ASP A 486 -25.38 9.42 6.78
C ASP A 486 -24.04 10.00 7.27
N GLN A 487 -22.99 9.17 7.39
CA GLN A 487 -21.65 9.60 7.79
C GLN A 487 -21.04 10.58 6.79
N PHE A 488 -21.12 10.30 5.48
CA PHE A 488 -20.55 11.17 4.45
C PHE A 488 -21.27 12.53 4.39
N LEU A 489 -22.60 12.53 4.55
CA LEU A 489 -23.40 13.76 4.63
C LEU A 489 -23.08 14.62 5.86
N SER A 490 -22.49 14.03 6.90
CA SER A 490 -22.07 14.74 8.12
C SER A 490 -20.67 15.39 8.04
N ILE A 491 -19.94 15.20 6.93
CA ILE A 491 -18.62 15.83 6.74
C ILE A 491 -18.76 17.36 6.76
N ASN A 492 -17.99 18.00 7.64
CA ASN A 492 -17.86 19.45 7.70
C ASN A 492 -16.76 19.90 6.73
N VAL A 493 -17.22 20.48 5.62
CA VAL A 493 -16.37 20.87 4.49
C VAL A 493 -15.44 22.04 4.84
N ASP A 494 -15.88 23.01 5.64
CA ASP A 494 -15.06 24.15 6.03
C ASP A 494 -13.93 23.72 6.98
N ALA A 495 -14.23 22.79 7.90
CA ALA A 495 -13.22 22.19 8.75
C ALA A 495 -12.20 21.36 7.96
N MET A 496 -12.65 20.69 6.88
CA MET A 496 -11.77 19.97 5.95
C MET A 496 -10.80 20.92 5.24
N GLU A 497 -11.32 22.00 4.67
CA GLU A 497 -10.53 23.01 3.97
C GLU A 497 -9.47 23.62 4.90
N ALA A 498 -9.86 23.97 6.14
CA ALA A 498 -8.94 24.47 7.15
C ALA A 498 -7.84 23.45 7.52
N ALA A 499 -8.18 22.16 7.62
CA ALA A 499 -7.22 21.09 7.90
C ALA A 499 -6.21 20.93 6.76
N MET A 500 -6.67 20.92 5.50
CA MET A 500 -5.82 20.83 4.31
C MET A 500 -4.87 22.04 4.21
N ALA A 501 -5.39 23.26 4.38
CA ALA A 501 -4.59 24.48 4.34
C ALA A 501 -3.54 24.53 5.46
N LYS A 502 -3.90 24.09 6.68
CA LYS A 502 -2.97 23.97 7.80
C LYS A 502 -1.85 22.99 7.49
N GLU A 503 -2.16 21.83 6.91
CA GLU A 503 -1.15 20.84 6.57
C GLU A 503 -0.22 21.31 5.46
N ARG A 504 -0.73 21.93 4.39
CA ARG A 504 0.13 22.46 3.31
C ARG A 504 1.16 23.45 3.83
N ARG A 505 0.73 24.39 4.68
CA ARG A 505 1.64 25.35 5.34
C ARG A 505 2.69 24.66 6.20
N ARG A 506 2.29 23.61 6.94
CA ARG A 506 3.22 22.80 7.73
C ARG A 506 4.26 22.12 6.84
N LEU A 507 3.83 21.45 5.77
CA LEU A 507 4.71 20.75 4.84
C LEU A 507 5.73 21.70 4.18
N ALA A 508 5.28 22.86 3.72
CA ALA A 508 6.16 23.89 3.18
C ALA A 508 7.22 24.35 4.21
N LYS A 509 6.80 24.62 5.45
CA LYS A 509 7.67 25.09 6.52
C LYS A 509 8.67 24.03 7.00
N GLU A 510 8.21 22.82 7.28
CA GLU A 510 9.00 21.77 7.94
C GLU A 510 9.89 21.01 6.97
N HIS A 511 9.45 20.85 5.72
CA HIS A 511 10.19 20.10 4.71
C HIS A 511 10.78 20.97 3.61
N GLY A 512 10.57 22.30 3.64
CA GLY A 512 11.09 23.22 2.62
C GLY A 512 10.54 22.88 1.22
N LEU A 513 9.28 22.46 1.16
CA LEU A 513 8.59 22.14 -0.09
C LEU A 513 7.96 23.40 -0.67
N SER A 514 7.93 23.50 -2.01
CA SER A 514 7.23 24.62 -2.65
C SER A 514 5.72 24.53 -2.35
N PRO A 515 5.06 25.65 -1.98
CA PRO A 515 3.60 25.68 -1.87
C PRO A 515 2.90 25.37 -3.20
N ASP A 516 3.59 25.51 -4.33
CA ASP A 516 3.05 25.26 -5.68
C ASP A 516 2.97 23.77 -6.05
N LEU A 517 3.52 22.87 -5.21
CA LEU A 517 3.37 21.41 -5.42
C LEU A 517 1.92 20.93 -5.24
N LEU A 518 1.12 21.73 -4.54
CA LEU A 518 -0.33 21.59 -4.47
C LEU A 518 -0.90 23.00 -4.25
N VAL A 519 -1.40 23.62 -5.32
CA VAL A 519 -1.96 24.98 -5.26
C VAL A 519 -3.34 25.00 -4.58
N ASP A 520 -3.83 26.18 -4.21
CA ASP A 520 -5.12 26.35 -3.54
C ASP A 520 -6.27 25.78 -4.38
N ASP A 521 -6.29 26.10 -5.68
CA ASP A 521 -7.33 25.63 -6.60
C ASP A 521 -7.37 24.10 -6.70
N ASP A 522 -6.22 23.43 -6.69
CA ASP A 522 -6.12 21.97 -6.72
C ASP A 522 -6.74 21.34 -5.47
N ALA A 523 -6.39 21.87 -4.29
CA ALA A 523 -7.00 21.45 -3.03
C ALA A 523 -8.51 21.72 -3.02
N GLN A 524 -8.93 22.87 -3.56
CA GLN A 524 -10.33 23.26 -3.65
C GLN A 524 -11.16 22.29 -4.50
N ARG A 525 -10.60 21.70 -5.56
CA ARG A 525 -11.30 20.66 -6.34
C ARG A 525 -11.64 19.41 -5.52
N GLY A 526 -10.81 19.04 -4.54
CA GLY A 526 -11.17 17.97 -3.60
C GLY A 526 -12.37 18.36 -2.73
N ILE A 527 -12.36 19.60 -2.23
CA ILE A 527 -13.46 20.18 -1.44
C ILE A 527 -14.77 20.23 -2.25
N ASP A 528 -14.70 20.69 -3.49
CA ASP A 528 -15.86 20.77 -4.38
C ASP A 528 -16.37 19.38 -4.76
N SER A 529 -15.49 18.40 -4.92
CA SER A 529 -15.89 17.00 -5.09
C SER A 529 -16.71 16.48 -3.91
N ILE A 530 -16.29 16.75 -2.66
CA ILE A 530 -17.06 16.38 -1.47
C ILE A 530 -18.46 17.04 -1.51
N ARG A 531 -18.56 18.31 -1.90
CA ARG A 531 -19.85 19.01 -2.05
C ARG A 531 -20.74 18.38 -3.13
N ILE A 532 -20.16 18.03 -4.27
CA ILE A 532 -20.86 17.31 -5.36
C ILE A 532 -21.43 16.00 -4.84
N ILE A 533 -20.60 15.19 -4.16
CA ILE A 533 -21.02 13.91 -3.58
C ILE A 533 -22.16 14.12 -2.58
N GLN A 534 -22.03 15.06 -1.66
CA GLN A 534 -23.08 15.32 -0.67
C GLN A 534 -24.41 15.73 -1.31
N ASP A 535 -24.40 16.56 -2.35
CA ASP A 535 -25.62 16.93 -3.07
C ASP A 535 -26.24 15.73 -3.82
N LEU A 536 -25.41 14.89 -4.47
CA LEU A 536 -25.90 13.66 -5.11
C LEU A 536 -26.53 12.68 -4.10
N LEU A 537 -25.89 12.50 -2.94
CA LEU A 537 -26.40 11.63 -1.87
C LEU A 537 -27.69 12.16 -1.24
N ARG A 538 -27.86 13.49 -1.12
CA ARG A 538 -29.13 14.09 -0.65
C ARG A 538 -30.28 13.87 -1.64
N ARG A 539 -29.99 13.91 -2.95
CA ARG A 539 -30.99 13.71 -4.00
C ARG A 539 -31.42 12.26 -4.14
N ASN A 540 -30.48 11.32 -4.03
CA ASN A 540 -30.77 9.89 -4.12
C ASN A 540 -29.87 9.08 -3.16
N PRO A 541 -30.27 8.91 -1.89
CA PRO A 541 -29.45 8.21 -0.89
C PRO A 541 -29.42 6.69 -1.09
N THR A 542 -30.33 6.13 -1.90
CA THR A 542 -30.47 4.68 -2.13
C THR A 542 -30.01 4.23 -3.51
N GLN A 543 -29.38 5.12 -4.29
CA GLN A 543 -28.84 4.78 -5.60
C GLN A 543 -27.80 3.66 -5.50
N THR A 544 -27.57 2.94 -6.59
CA THR A 544 -26.47 1.98 -6.70
C THR A 544 -25.14 2.70 -6.92
N MET A 545 -24.01 1.98 -6.83
CA MET A 545 -22.71 2.57 -7.18
C MET A 545 -22.65 2.97 -8.65
N GLU A 546 -23.29 2.20 -9.54
CA GLU A 546 -23.31 2.50 -10.97
C GLU A 546 -24.05 3.81 -11.26
N GLU A 547 -25.24 3.98 -10.69
CA GLU A 547 -26.03 5.20 -10.80
C GLU A 547 -25.26 6.40 -10.22
N PHE A 548 -24.61 6.20 -9.07
CA PHE A 548 -23.80 7.22 -8.42
C PHE A 548 -22.59 7.66 -9.26
N VAL A 549 -21.84 6.72 -9.83
CA VAL A 549 -20.70 7.02 -10.71
C VAL A 549 -21.15 7.80 -11.94
N LYS A 550 -22.27 7.40 -12.57
CA LYS A 550 -22.84 8.13 -13.72
C LYS A 550 -23.27 9.55 -13.34
N ALA A 551 -23.94 9.71 -12.20
CA ALA A 551 -24.39 11.01 -11.71
C ALA A 551 -23.21 11.93 -11.33
N TYR A 552 -22.16 11.38 -10.71
CA TYR A 552 -20.93 12.10 -10.41
C TYR A 552 -20.20 12.52 -11.70
N ALA A 553 -20.09 11.61 -12.67
CA ALA A 553 -19.43 11.90 -13.95
C ALA A 553 -20.10 13.06 -14.70
N ALA A 554 -21.44 13.16 -14.64
CA ALA A 554 -22.19 14.26 -15.23
C ALA A 554 -21.89 15.64 -14.60
N ARG A 555 -21.38 15.67 -13.36
CA ARG A 555 -21.06 16.89 -12.61
C ARG A 555 -19.58 17.26 -12.61
N LEU A 556 -18.72 16.47 -13.25
CA LEU A 556 -17.29 16.76 -13.40
C LEU A 556 -16.97 18.16 -13.96
N PRO A 557 -17.75 18.76 -14.89
CA PRO A 557 -17.51 20.12 -15.35
C PRO A 557 -17.54 21.18 -14.23
N GLU A 558 -18.25 20.93 -13.13
CA GLU A 558 -18.33 21.84 -11.98
C GLU A 558 -17.01 21.92 -11.20
N LEU A 559 -16.09 20.95 -11.37
CA LEU A 559 -14.76 21.00 -10.73
C LEU A 559 -13.79 21.96 -11.43
N VAL A 560 -14.17 22.53 -12.56
CA VAL A 560 -13.31 23.41 -13.38
C VAL A 560 -14.05 24.64 -13.92
N SER A 561 -15.22 24.94 -13.34
CA SER A 561 -16.11 26.02 -13.75
C SER A 561 -15.83 27.34 -13.06
#